data_AF-A0AAD5Y0S7-F1
#
_entry.id   AF-A0AAD5Y0S7-F1
#
_cell.length_a   1.000
_cell.length_b   1.000
_cell.length_c   1.000
_cell.angle_alpha   90.00
_cell.angle_beta   90.00
_cell.angle_gamma   90.00
#
_symmetry.space_group_name_H-M   'P 1'
#
loop_
_entity.id
_entity.type
_entity.pdbx_description
1 polymer ?
#
loop_
_entity_poly.entity_id
_entity_poly.type
_entity_poly.pdbx_seq_one_letter_code
_entity_poly.pdbx_strand_id
1 'polypeptide(L)'
;MFKEYLLIAISIATPVPQVQLRISAEDKPAFTRDDTATRALTGVQLVANNGLCMDVTNITNGDFRENKVPILLAPCQANTPAGQKWDLITSGVHIINDPKKPRTLLVSQVNQHCVDSNTVGAFDNIKPALFACGGRAAGDGKESGTQTIFFNANNAKVGGKIAFPFTNNAQGNTAGPGNTCLTVLADGKRVGLGACDGSNPAPNQLFTIQNGAGSNTAQSASGANVANNGNTAQSANVANNGNTAQTNAGNKNAGNQRIQSQIAQIEALLAQIKSELQ
;
A
#
# COMPACT_ATOMS: atom_id res chain seq x y z
N MET A 1 -79.52 6.34 48.26
CA MET A 1 -79.33 6.91 46.91
C MET A 1 -77.88 7.36 46.76
N PHE A 2 -77.00 6.49 46.26
CA PHE A 2 -75.66 6.88 45.81
C PHE A 2 -75.40 6.12 44.50
N LYS A 3 -75.17 6.88 43.42
CA LYS A 3 -74.92 6.41 42.06
C LYS A 3 -73.45 6.00 41.94
N GLU A 4 -73.18 4.76 41.56
CA GLU A 4 -71.86 4.32 41.12
C GLU A 4 -71.55 4.92 39.74
N TYR A 5 -70.38 5.54 39.61
CA TYR A 5 -69.80 5.94 38.33
C TYR A 5 -68.75 4.90 37.94
N LEU A 6 -69.02 4.15 36.88
CA LEU A 6 -68.05 3.27 36.22
C LEU A 6 -67.18 4.10 35.27
N LEU A 7 -65.89 4.23 35.58
CA LEU A 7 -64.88 4.81 34.68
C LEU A 7 -64.34 3.71 33.77
N ILE A 8 -64.58 3.82 32.46
CA ILE A 8 -63.94 2.97 31.45
C ILE A 8 -62.73 3.73 30.91
N ALA A 9 -61.52 3.20 31.16
CA ALA A 9 -60.29 3.69 30.55
C ALA A 9 -60.08 3.01 29.19
N ILE A 10 -60.12 3.79 28.11
CA ILE A 10 -59.83 3.31 26.75
C ILE A 10 -58.34 3.61 26.46
N SER A 11 -57.53 2.56 26.40
CA SER A 11 -56.12 2.66 25.96
C SER A 11 -56.07 2.58 24.44
N ILE A 12 -55.69 3.68 23.78
CA ILE A 12 -55.41 3.70 22.34
C ILE A 12 -53.89 3.55 22.13
N ALA A 13 -53.47 2.33 21.78
CA ALA A 13 -52.12 2.10 21.29
C ALA A 13 -52.07 2.53 19.81
N THR A 14 -51.49 3.69 19.52
CA THR A 14 -51.18 4.06 18.15
C THR A 14 -49.88 3.38 17.72
N PRO A 15 -49.85 2.70 16.55
CA PRO A 15 -48.61 2.12 16.06
C PRO A 15 -47.63 3.23 15.70
N VAL A 16 -46.47 3.23 16.36
CA VAL A 16 -45.35 4.10 15.98
C VAL A 16 -44.87 3.66 14.59
N PRO A 17 -44.88 4.54 13.57
CA PRO A 17 -44.34 4.19 12.27
C PRO A 17 -42.86 3.89 12.43
N GLN A 18 -42.49 2.63 12.22
CA GLN A 18 -41.10 2.24 12.09
C GLN A 18 -40.59 2.84 10.77
N VAL A 19 -39.78 3.89 10.86
CA VAL A 19 -39.02 4.38 9.71
C VAL A 19 -37.99 3.30 9.38
N GLN A 20 -38.35 2.39 8.48
CA GLN A 20 -37.37 1.52 7.86
C GLN A 20 -36.50 2.38 6.95
N LEU A 21 -35.31 2.73 7.43
CA LEU A 21 -34.23 3.20 6.58
C LEU A 21 -33.97 2.10 5.55
N ARG A 22 -34.57 2.22 4.37
CA ARG A 22 -34.19 1.45 3.20
C ARG A 22 -32.83 1.98 2.76
N ILE A 23 -31.76 1.53 3.41
CA ILE A 23 -30.44 1.59 2.79
C ILE A 23 -30.51 0.52 1.70
N SER A 24 -30.92 0.92 0.50
CA SER A 24 -30.87 0.04 -0.65
C SER A 24 -29.42 -0.39 -0.83
N ALA A 25 -29.18 -1.68 -1.01
CA ALA A 25 -27.86 -2.20 -1.36
C ALA A 25 -27.32 -1.59 -2.68
N GLU A 26 -28.15 -0.87 -3.45
CA GLU A 26 -27.80 -0.11 -4.65
C GLU A 26 -26.91 1.13 -4.37
N ASP A 27 -26.89 1.69 -3.16
CA ASP A 27 -26.20 2.98 -2.89
C ASP A 27 -24.74 2.85 -2.41
N LYS A 28 -24.23 1.62 -2.30
CA LYS A 28 -22.78 1.41 -2.26
C LYS A 28 -22.30 1.31 -3.71
N PRO A 29 -21.66 2.33 -4.31
CA PRO A 29 -20.87 2.05 -5.50
C PRO A 29 -19.86 0.98 -5.10
N ALA A 30 -20.07 -0.24 -5.58
CA ALA A 30 -19.09 -1.30 -5.42
C ALA A 30 -17.84 -0.83 -6.15
N PHE A 31 -16.80 -0.45 -5.40
CA PHE A 31 -15.58 0.07 -5.98
C PHE A 31 -14.97 -1.02 -6.87
N THR A 32 -14.86 -0.69 -8.15
CA THR A 32 -14.49 -1.67 -9.18
C THR A 32 -12.98 -1.81 -9.20
N ARG A 33 -12.51 -3.06 -9.20
CA ARG A 33 -11.11 -3.37 -9.41
C ARG A 33 -10.64 -2.77 -10.74
N ASP A 34 -9.51 -2.07 -10.73
CA ASP A 34 -8.86 -1.63 -11.96
C ASP A 34 -8.25 -2.86 -12.67
N ASP A 35 -8.95 -3.32 -13.71
CA ASP A 35 -8.51 -4.43 -14.57
C ASP A 35 -7.47 -4.02 -15.61
N THR A 36 -7.26 -2.72 -15.80
CA THR A 36 -6.18 -2.18 -16.66
C THR A 36 -4.85 -2.05 -15.91
N ALA A 37 -4.85 -2.34 -14.61
CA ALA A 37 -3.71 -2.07 -13.74
C ALA A 37 -2.52 -3.01 -13.98
N THR A 38 -1.33 -2.43 -14.13
CA THR A 38 -0.07 -3.17 -14.02
C THR A 38 0.31 -3.29 -12.55
N ARG A 39 0.38 -4.52 -12.03
CA ARG A 39 0.71 -4.82 -10.64
C ARG A 39 2.16 -5.29 -10.56
N ALA A 40 3.01 -4.52 -9.89
CA ALA A 40 4.38 -4.91 -9.60
C ALA A 40 4.42 -6.07 -8.59
N LEU A 41 3.52 -6.02 -7.61
CA LEU A 41 3.26 -7.10 -6.67
C LEU A 41 1.75 -7.23 -6.49
N THR A 42 1.29 -8.45 -6.26
CA THR A 42 -0.11 -8.71 -5.95
C THR A 42 -0.27 -9.67 -4.79
N GLY A 43 -1.25 -9.40 -3.93
CA GLY A 43 -1.63 -10.26 -2.82
C GLY A 43 -0.52 -10.47 -1.80
N VAL A 44 0.36 -9.49 -1.62
CA VAL A 44 1.48 -9.57 -0.65
C VAL A 44 1.03 -9.12 0.74
N GLN A 45 1.68 -9.68 1.76
CA GLN A 45 1.61 -9.16 3.12
C GLN A 45 2.71 -8.12 3.34
N LEU A 46 2.38 -7.08 4.08
CA LEU A 46 3.32 -6.05 4.50
C LEU A 46 3.53 -6.17 6.00
N VAL A 47 4.70 -6.67 6.40
CA VAL A 47 5.05 -6.94 7.79
C VAL A 47 5.91 -5.82 8.34
N ALA A 48 5.38 -5.12 9.35
CA ALA A 48 6.10 -4.07 10.05
C ALA A 48 7.33 -4.62 10.81
N ASN A 49 8.21 -3.73 11.24
CA ASN A 49 9.41 -4.10 12.01
C ASN A 49 9.12 -4.78 13.36
N ASN A 50 7.91 -4.64 13.89
CA ASN A 50 7.44 -5.33 15.10
C ASN A 50 6.84 -6.72 14.82
N GLY A 51 6.90 -7.21 13.58
CA GLY A 51 6.42 -8.53 13.18
C GLY A 51 4.92 -8.62 12.92
N LEU A 52 4.17 -7.53 13.04
CA LEU A 52 2.74 -7.48 12.74
C LEU A 52 2.48 -7.13 11.28
N CYS A 53 1.38 -7.63 10.73
CA CYS A 53 0.94 -7.37 9.37
C CYS A 53 0.03 -6.15 9.33
N MET A 54 0.21 -5.34 8.28
CA MET A 54 -0.71 -4.26 7.94
C MET A 54 -2.08 -4.83 7.59
N ASP A 55 -3.11 -4.39 8.32
CA ASP A 55 -4.43 -5.00 8.34
C ASP A 55 -5.54 -3.95 8.23
N VAL A 56 -6.50 -4.25 7.36
CA VAL A 56 -7.75 -3.50 7.15
C VAL A 56 -8.94 -4.45 7.05
N THR A 57 -8.85 -5.62 7.70
CA THR A 57 -9.85 -6.69 7.58
C THR A 57 -11.25 -6.22 7.98
N ASN A 58 -11.33 -5.34 8.98
CA ASN A 58 -12.59 -4.72 9.37
C ASN A 58 -12.85 -3.44 8.55
N ILE A 59 -13.27 -3.59 7.30
CA ILE A 59 -13.63 -2.46 6.41
C ILE A 59 -14.84 -1.65 6.91
N THR A 60 -15.68 -2.24 7.76
CA THR A 60 -16.86 -1.54 8.34
C THR A 60 -16.46 -0.43 9.31
N ASN A 61 -15.19 -0.36 9.67
CA ASN A 61 -14.60 0.73 10.41
C ASN A 61 -14.44 2.04 9.61
N GLY A 62 -14.76 2.02 8.30
CA GLY A 62 -14.80 3.22 7.46
C GLY A 62 -16.10 4.03 7.61
N ASP A 63 -16.30 4.97 6.69
CA ASP A 63 -17.60 5.61 6.46
C ASP A 63 -18.57 4.65 5.75
N PHE A 64 -19.78 5.12 5.46
CA PHE A 64 -20.82 4.30 4.80
C PHE A 64 -20.43 3.79 3.39
N ARG A 65 -19.39 4.36 2.78
CA ARG A 65 -18.78 3.92 1.51
C ARG A 65 -17.48 3.13 1.76
N GLU A 66 -17.20 2.73 2.99
CA GLU A 66 -15.96 2.04 3.36
C GLU A 66 -14.71 2.87 2.97
N ASN A 67 -14.86 4.19 2.84
CA ASN A 67 -13.75 5.13 2.82
C ASN A 67 -13.29 5.37 4.26
N LYS A 68 -12.12 5.99 4.45
CA LYS A 68 -11.58 6.31 5.77
C LYS A 68 -11.37 5.09 6.66
N VAL A 69 -11.12 3.91 6.09
CA VAL A 69 -10.81 2.71 6.87
C VAL A 69 -9.42 2.86 7.47
N PRO A 70 -9.27 2.84 8.80
CA PRO A 70 -7.96 2.98 9.43
C PRO A 70 -7.07 1.78 9.16
N ILE A 71 -5.76 2.03 9.15
CA ILE A 71 -4.76 1.00 8.87
C ILE A 71 -4.17 0.53 10.21
N LEU A 72 -4.46 -0.72 10.54
CA LEU A 72 -4.05 -1.33 11.80
C LEU A 72 -2.87 -2.28 11.57
N LEU A 73 -2.29 -2.72 12.68
CA LEU A 73 -1.34 -3.81 12.74
C LEU A 73 -1.97 -4.96 13.52
N ALA A 74 -1.98 -6.14 12.92
CA ALA A 74 -2.52 -7.36 13.50
C ALA A 74 -1.52 -8.52 13.34
N PRO A 75 -1.65 -9.61 14.12
CA PRO A 75 -0.88 -10.82 13.86
C PRO A 75 -1.03 -11.26 12.40
N CYS A 76 0.09 -11.59 11.77
CA CYS A 76 0.10 -12.12 10.42
C CYS A 76 -0.63 -13.46 10.38
N GLN A 77 -1.64 -13.58 9.52
CA GLN A 77 -2.42 -14.80 9.39
C GLN A 77 -1.90 -15.68 8.25
N ALA A 78 -1.76 -16.99 8.50
CA ALA A 78 -1.22 -17.95 7.54
C ALA A 78 -2.05 -18.09 6.25
N ASN A 79 -3.38 -17.97 6.36
CA ASN A 79 -4.29 -17.98 5.21
C ASN A 79 -4.44 -16.61 4.54
N THR A 80 -3.78 -15.59 5.09
CA THR A 80 -3.78 -14.18 4.67
C THR A 80 -5.16 -13.71 4.18
N PRO A 81 -6.02 -13.19 5.09
CA PRO A 81 -7.31 -12.65 4.68
C PRO A 81 -7.11 -11.49 3.70
N ALA A 82 -8.12 -11.18 2.89
CA ALA A 82 -8.04 -10.10 1.91
C ALA A 82 -7.64 -8.75 2.56
N GLY A 83 -8.00 -8.53 3.83
CA GLY A 83 -7.61 -7.35 4.60
C GLY A 83 -6.12 -7.26 4.96
N GLN A 84 -5.34 -8.33 4.78
CA GLN A 84 -3.88 -8.33 4.90
C GLN A 84 -3.18 -8.47 3.54
N LYS A 85 -3.93 -8.47 2.44
CA LYS A 85 -3.40 -8.56 1.08
C LYS A 85 -3.34 -7.19 0.44
N TRP A 86 -2.18 -6.88 -0.09
CA TRP A 86 -1.87 -5.60 -0.71
C TRP A 86 -1.34 -5.81 -2.12
N ASP A 87 -1.76 -4.94 -3.02
CA ASP A 87 -1.23 -4.82 -4.36
C ASP A 87 -0.40 -3.54 -4.47
N LEU A 88 0.73 -3.62 -5.17
CA LEU A 88 1.51 -2.45 -5.57
C LEU A 88 1.26 -2.23 -7.06
N ILE A 89 0.42 -1.24 -7.37
CA ILE A 89 0.04 -0.90 -8.74
C ILE A 89 0.99 0.18 -9.26
N THR A 90 1.58 -0.01 -10.43
CA THR A 90 2.50 0.95 -11.06
C THR A 90 1.97 1.55 -12.35
N SER A 91 0.80 1.11 -12.83
CA SER A 91 0.06 1.67 -13.96
C SER A 91 -1.41 1.30 -13.86
N GLY A 92 -2.29 2.10 -14.44
CA GLY A 92 -3.74 1.87 -14.41
C GLY A 92 -4.52 3.16 -14.63
N VAL A 93 -5.85 3.10 -14.57
CA VAL A 93 -6.71 4.28 -14.77
C VAL A 93 -6.63 5.28 -13.62
N HIS A 94 -6.21 4.87 -12.42
CA HIS A 94 -6.20 5.72 -11.22
C HIS A 94 -4.85 6.38 -10.89
N ILE A 95 -3.77 6.02 -11.58
CA ILE A 95 -2.42 6.52 -11.32
C ILE A 95 -1.90 7.33 -12.51
N ILE A 96 -1.34 8.50 -12.23
CA ILE A 96 -0.64 9.27 -13.26
C ILE A 96 0.79 8.73 -13.39
N ASN A 97 1.06 8.11 -14.53
CA ASN A 97 2.36 7.54 -14.84
C ASN A 97 3.24 8.50 -15.63
N ASP A 98 4.38 8.84 -15.04
CA ASP A 98 5.51 9.43 -15.75
C ASP A 98 6.65 8.38 -15.75
N PRO A 99 7.08 7.89 -16.93
CA PRO A 99 8.18 6.92 -17.04
C PRO A 99 9.48 7.38 -16.39
N LYS A 100 9.69 8.70 -16.23
CA LYS A 100 10.85 9.30 -15.57
C LYS A 100 10.68 9.42 -14.05
N LYS A 101 9.46 9.24 -13.54
CA LYS A 101 9.10 9.41 -12.12
C LYS A 101 8.18 8.25 -11.69
N PRO A 102 8.73 7.02 -11.57
CA PRO A 102 7.91 5.85 -11.30
C PRO A 102 7.15 6.00 -9.98
N ARG A 103 5.83 5.82 -10.06
CA ARG A 103 4.89 5.90 -8.95
C ARG A 103 4.29 4.54 -8.66
N THR A 104 3.78 4.39 -7.45
CA THR A 104 2.92 3.26 -7.12
C THR A 104 1.73 3.69 -6.27
N LEU A 105 0.60 3.01 -6.45
CA LEU A 105 -0.51 2.99 -5.50
C LEU A 105 -0.38 1.73 -4.64
N LEU A 106 -0.60 1.89 -3.33
CA LEU A 106 -0.71 0.79 -2.39
C LEU A 106 -2.20 0.48 -2.17
N VAL A 107 -2.65 -0.65 -2.72
CA VAL A 107 -4.07 -0.97 -2.84
C VAL A 107 -4.42 -2.18 -1.97
N SER A 108 -5.50 -2.07 -1.21
CA SER A 108 -6.02 -3.18 -0.43
C SER A 108 -6.84 -4.13 -1.30
N GLN A 109 -6.65 -5.45 -1.16
CA GLN A 109 -7.45 -6.40 -1.93
C GLN A 109 -8.88 -6.58 -1.41
N VAL A 110 -9.19 -6.18 -0.17
CA VAL A 110 -10.55 -6.40 0.39
C VAL A 110 -11.58 -5.46 -0.22
N ASN A 111 -11.25 -4.18 -0.43
CA ASN A 111 -12.18 -3.17 -0.95
C ASN A 111 -11.62 -2.37 -2.14
N GLN A 112 -10.45 -2.75 -2.67
CA GLN A 112 -9.78 -2.09 -3.79
C GLN A 112 -9.49 -0.59 -3.54
N HIS A 113 -9.42 -0.17 -2.28
CA HIS A 113 -9.06 1.19 -1.89
C HIS A 113 -7.56 1.40 -1.80
N CYS A 114 -7.16 2.65 -2.02
CA CYS A 114 -5.78 3.10 -1.96
C CYS A 114 -5.47 3.66 -0.57
N VAL A 115 -4.23 3.47 -0.12
CA VAL A 115 -3.73 4.21 1.04
C VAL A 115 -3.59 5.68 0.69
N ASP A 116 -4.22 6.55 1.47
CA ASP A 116 -4.29 7.99 1.23
C ASP A 116 -3.70 8.77 2.42
N SER A 117 -2.63 9.52 2.14
CA SER A 117 -1.90 10.31 3.13
C SER A 117 -2.64 11.55 3.65
N ASN A 118 -3.72 11.96 3.00
CA ASN A 118 -4.52 13.10 3.44
C ASN A 118 -5.81 12.67 4.15
N THR A 119 -6.21 11.41 4.02
CA THR A 119 -7.41 10.88 4.64
C THR A 119 -7.15 10.46 6.08
N VAL A 120 -8.04 10.87 6.98
CA VAL A 120 -8.07 10.38 8.37
C VAL A 120 -8.97 9.17 8.49
N GLY A 121 -8.60 8.26 9.38
CA GLY A 121 -9.40 7.14 9.79
C GLY A 121 -10.70 7.56 10.48
N ALA A 122 -11.81 6.89 10.17
CA ALA A 122 -13.14 7.32 10.65
C ALA A 122 -13.30 7.22 12.17
N PHE A 123 -12.69 6.22 12.82
CA PHE A 123 -12.83 6.00 14.25
C PHE A 123 -11.63 6.45 15.09
N ASP A 124 -10.45 6.62 14.49
CA ASP A 124 -9.22 6.99 15.22
C ASP A 124 -8.66 8.38 14.86
N ASN A 125 -9.21 9.03 13.83
CA ASN A 125 -8.76 10.33 13.31
C ASN A 125 -7.27 10.37 12.94
N ILE A 126 -6.65 9.23 12.59
CA ILE A 126 -5.24 9.13 12.24
C ILE A 126 -5.06 9.02 10.72
N LYS A 127 -4.00 9.64 10.20
CA LYS A 127 -3.55 9.45 8.81
C LYS A 127 -2.39 8.46 8.77
N PRO A 128 -2.27 7.62 7.72
CA PRO A 128 -3.19 7.54 6.58
C PRO A 128 -4.34 6.56 6.85
N ALA A 129 -5.35 6.64 5.98
CA ALA A 129 -6.45 5.68 5.93
C ALA A 129 -6.70 5.26 4.49
N LEU A 130 -7.52 4.22 4.30
CA LEU A 130 -7.96 3.84 2.96
C LEU A 130 -8.97 4.84 2.42
N PHE A 131 -8.84 5.15 1.14
CA PHE A 131 -9.80 5.95 0.39
C PHE A 131 -9.91 5.40 -1.03
N ALA A 132 -11.04 5.64 -1.68
CA ALA A 132 -11.23 5.28 -3.08
C ALA A 132 -10.04 5.74 -3.94
N CYS A 133 -9.52 4.82 -4.75
CA CYS A 133 -8.39 5.10 -5.63
C CYS A 133 -8.75 6.21 -6.64
N GLY A 134 -7.78 7.07 -6.96
CA GLY A 134 -8.02 8.22 -7.83
C GLY A 134 -8.46 9.49 -7.11
N GLY A 135 -8.43 9.51 -5.77
CA GLY A 135 -8.58 10.71 -4.94
C GLY A 135 -10.01 11.26 -4.81
N ARG A 136 -10.97 10.71 -5.56
CA ARG A 136 -12.40 11.06 -5.47
C ARG A 136 -13.15 9.99 -4.72
N ALA A 137 -14.12 10.39 -3.90
CA ALA A 137 -14.93 9.45 -3.11
C ALA A 137 -15.72 8.43 -3.96
N ALA A 138 -15.91 8.71 -5.26
CA ALA A 138 -16.54 7.80 -6.22
C ALA A 138 -15.55 6.85 -6.91
N GLY A 139 -14.23 7.04 -6.72
CA GLY A 139 -13.20 6.22 -7.35
C GLY A 139 -12.99 6.46 -8.85
N ASP A 140 -13.56 7.52 -9.43
CA ASP A 140 -13.53 7.83 -10.87
C ASP A 140 -12.36 8.73 -11.28
N GLY A 141 -11.48 9.06 -10.34
CA GLY A 141 -10.40 10.03 -10.54
C GLY A 141 -9.04 9.42 -10.94
N LYS A 142 -8.08 10.33 -11.07
CA LYS A 142 -6.65 10.07 -11.32
C LYS A 142 -5.85 10.84 -10.28
N GLU A 143 -5.19 10.14 -9.37
CA GLU A 143 -4.46 10.77 -8.26
C GLU A 143 -2.95 10.88 -8.57
N SER A 144 -2.32 11.96 -8.11
CA SER A 144 -0.89 12.21 -8.33
C SER A 144 -0.11 12.73 -7.11
N GLY A 145 -0.77 12.90 -5.96
CA GLY A 145 -0.12 13.44 -4.76
C GLY A 145 -0.32 12.58 -3.52
N THR A 146 -1.56 12.48 -3.06
CA THR A 146 -1.89 12.01 -1.71
C THR A 146 -1.96 10.49 -1.60
N GLN A 147 -2.25 9.79 -2.69
CA GLN A 147 -2.29 8.32 -2.74
C GLN A 147 -1.07 7.72 -3.45
N THR A 148 -0.28 8.55 -4.13
CA THR A 148 0.89 8.08 -4.88
C THR A 148 2.13 8.04 -3.99
N ILE A 149 2.91 6.98 -4.17
CA ILE A 149 4.15 6.70 -3.45
C ILE A 149 5.30 6.60 -4.47
N PHE A 150 6.52 6.99 -4.10
CA PHE A 150 7.68 6.71 -4.96
C PHE A 150 7.91 5.20 -5.04
N PHE A 151 7.98 4.67 -6.26
CA PHE A 151 8.20 3.24 -6.44
C PHE A 151 9.69 2.91 -6.42
N ASN A 152 10.10 2.06 -5.48
CA ASN A 152 11.44 1.50 -5.43
C ASN A 152 11.42 0.04 -5.91
N ALA A 153 11.69 -0.17 -7.20
CA ALA A 153 11.71 -1.50 -7.82
C ALA A 153 12.76 -2.45 -7.22
N ASN A 154 13.87 -1.92 -6.69
CA ASN A 154 14.93 -2.76 -6.09
C ASN A 154 14.44 -3.42 -4.79
N ASN A 155 13.55 -2.75 -4.06
CA ASN A 155 13.03 -3.20 -2.76
C ASN A 155 11.63 -3.82 -2.86
N ALA A 156 10.87 -3.52 -3.91
CA ALA A 156 9.54 -4.06 -4.17
C ALA A 156 9.58 -5.53 -4.68
N LYS A 157 10.05 -6.44 -3.84
CA LYS A 157 10.09 -7.89 -4.08
C LYS A 157 9.83 -8.64 -2.78
N VAL A 158 9.35 -9.88 -2.86
CA VAL A 158 9.19 -10.76 -1.69
C VAL A 158 10.53 -10.94 -0.98
N GLY A 159 10.52 -10.83 0.36
CA GLY A 159 11.71 -10.76 1.22
C GLY A 159 12.39 -9.39 1.26
N GLY A 160 12.00 -8.46 0.39
CA GLY A 160 12.47 -7.08 0.39
C GLY A 160 11.89 -6.26 1.54
N LYS A 161 12.67 -5.30 2.04
CA LYS A 161 12.20 -4.27 2.98
C LYS A 161 11.98 -2.97 2.22
N ILE A 162 10.81 -2.38 2.36
CA ILE A 162 10.39 -1.18 1.63
C ILE A 162 9.82 -0.14 2.59
N ALA A 163 10.06 1.14 2.28
CA ALA A 163 9.33 2.26 2.86
C ALA A 163 8.39 2.86 1.81
N PHE A 164 7.39 3.61 2.28
CA PHE A 164 6.36 4.18 1.41
C PHE A 164 6.35 5.72 1.48
N PRO A 165 7.34 6.40 0.88
CA PRO A 165 7.38 7.86 0.84
C PRO A 165 6.31 8.41 -0.13
N PHE A 166 5.37 9.17 0.41
CA PHE A 166 4.34 9.85 -0.38
C PHE A 166 4.91 11.03 -1.17
N THR A 167 4.22 11.37 -2.26
CA THR A 167 4.71 12.35 -3.25
C THR A 167 4.19 13.76 -3.03
N ASN A 168 3.06 13.92 -2.32
CA ASN A 168 2.41 15.22 -2.06
C ASN A 168 3.31 16.30 -1.45
N ASN A 169 4.29 15.91 -0.61
CA ASN A 169 5.21 16.85 0.04
C ASN A 169 6.68 16.66 -0.41
N ALA A 170 6.91 15.95 -1.52
CA ALA A 170 8.24 15.57 -1.95
C ALA A 170 9.03 16.77 -2.50
N GLN A 171 10.10 17.15 -1.81
CA GLN A 171 11.05 18.13 -2.33
C GLN A 171 11.78 17.57 -3.55
N GLY A 172 11.89 18.37 -4.62
CA GLY A 172 12.57 17.97 -5.84
C GLY A 172 11.95 16.77 -6.57
N ASN A 173 10.74 16.33 -6.16
CA ASN A 173 10.10 15.15 -6.70
C ASN A 173 11.00 13.90 -6.61
N THR A 174 11.63 13.69 -5.44
CA THR A 174 12.43 12.49 -5.13
C THR A 174 11.97 11.85 -3.82
N ALA A 175 12.35 10.60 -3.62
CA ALA A 175 12.18 9.88 -2.35
C ALA A 175 13.33 10.23 -1.40
N GLY A 176 13.44 11.49 -1.02
CA GLY A 176 14.53 12.04 -0.21
C GLY A 176 14.06 12.63 1.12
N PRO A 177 14.89 13.46 1.76
CA PRO A 177 14.50 14.20 2.95
C PRO A 177 13.26 15.08 2.71
N GLY A 178 12.36 15.14 3.70
CA GLY A 178 11.16 15.96 3.65
C GLY A 178 9.91 15.24 3.13
N ASN A 179 10.04 13.98 2.71
CA ASN A 179 8.87 13.14 2.47
C ASN A 179 8.14 12.78 3.77
N THR A 180 6.93 12.27 3.59
CA THR A 180 6.18 11.61 4.66
C THR A 180 6.04 10.13 4.30
N CYS A 181 6.29 9.23 5.25
CA CYS A 181 6.21 7.78 5.05
C CYS A 181 5.18 7.14 5.98
N LEU A 182 4.66 5.99 5.56
CA LEU A 182 4.00 5.06 6.48
C LEU A 182 4.94 4.76 7.65
N THR A 183 4.42 4.90 8.86
CA THR A 183 5.19 4.82 10.10
C THR A 183 4.38 4.04 11.14
N VAL A 184 4.96 3.01 11.74
CA VAL A 184 4.38 2.35 12.91
C VAL A 184 4.36 3.36 14.06
N LEU A 185 3.16 3.63 14.59
CA LEU A 185 2.99 4.56 15.69
C LEU A 185 3.53 3.99 17.00
N ALA A 186 3.73 4.87 18.00
CA ALA A 186 4.32 4.52 19.28
C ALA A 186 3.55 3.43 20.05
N ASP A 187 2.26 3.24 19.77
CA ASP A 187 1.45 2.17 20.35
C ASP A 187 1.73 0.77 19.76
N GLY A 188 2.48 0.68 18.66
CA GLY A 188 2.80 -0.56 17.96
C GLY A 188 1.61 -1.26 17.29
N LYS A 189 0.44 -0.63 17.24
CA LYS A 189 -0.83 -1.23 16.78
C LYS A 189 -1.45 -0.51 15.58
N ARG A 190 -0.98 0.70 15.27
CA ARG A 190 -1.51 1.52 14.18
C ARG A 190 -0.40 1.96 13.24
N VAL A 191 -0.76 2.13 11.96
CA VAL A 191 0.09 2.78 10.97
C VAL A 191 -0.34 4.23 10.85
N GLY A 192 0.61 5.14 11.04
CA GLY A 192 0.43 6.56 10.84
C GLY A 192 1.38 7.12 9.80
N LEU A 193 1.53 8.44 9.81
CA LEU A 193 2.47 9.18 8.97
C LEU A 193 3.60 9.78 9.83
N GLY A 194 4.82 9.70 9.32
CA GLY A 194 6.00 10.32 9.94
C GLY A 194 6.90 10.94 8.88
N ALA A 195 7.64 11.98 9.25
CA ALA A 195 8.68 12.53 8.39
C ALA A 195 9.73 11.44 8.09
N CYS A 196 10.20 11.38 6.85
CA CYS A 196 11.19 10.39 6.45
C CYS A 196 12.15 10.92 5.38
N ASP A 197 13.31 10.28 5.31
CA ASP A 197 14.13 10.23 4.12
C ASP A 197 13.82 8.92 3.39
N GLY A 198 13.17 8.99 2.23
CA GLY A 198 12.79 7.80 1.46
C GLY A 198 13.98 6.95 1.00
N SER A 199 15.19 7.52 0.99
CA SER A 199 16.43 6.83 0.66
C SER A 199 17.09 6.16 1.86
N ASN A 200 16.76 6.62 3.07
CA ASN A 200 17.25 6.06 4.33
C ASN A 200 16.15 6.07 5.42
N PRO A 201 15.09 5.24 5.25
CA PRO A 201 13.95 5.24 6.15
C PRO A 201 14.31 4.70 7.54
N ALA A 202 13.65 5.21 8.57
CA ALA A 202 13.81 4.71 9.93
C ALA A 202 13.27 3.27 10.07
N PRO A 203 13.72 2.48 11.08
CA PRO A 203 13.27 1.10 11.25
C PRO A 203 11.74 0.93 11.36
N ASN A 204 11.05 1.86 12.01
CA ASN A 204 9.58 1.86 12.15
C ASN A 204 8.84 2.34 10.89
N GLN A 205 9.56 2.65 9.80
CA GLN A 205 9.03 3.03 8.50
C GLN A 205 9.26 1.95 7.44
N LEU A 206 9.89 0.83 7.83
CA LEU A 206 10.20 -0.29 6.96
C LEU A 206 9.19 -1.42 7.14
N PHE A 207 8.71 -1.91 5.99
CA PHE A 207 7.83 -3.06 5.88
C PHE A 207 8.51 -4.15 5.07
N THR A 208 8.53 -5.38 5.59
CA THR A 208 9.00 -6.56 4.87
C THR A 208 7.85 -7.10 4.04
N ILE A 209 8.12 -7.33 2.76
CA ILE A 209 7.15 -7.89 1.82
C ILE A 209 7.20 -9.40 1.93
N GLN A 210 6.06 -10.03 2.22
CA GLN A 210 5.92 -11.48 2.28
C GLN A 210 4.88 -11.98 1.29
N ASN A 211 4.97 -13.25 0.91
CA ASN A 211 3.90 -13.90 0.18
C ASN A 211 2.63 -13.91 1.04
N GLY A 212 1.51 -13.43 0.52
CA GLY A 212 0.19 -13.58 1.15
C GLY A 212 -0.42 -14.98 0.98
N ALA A 213 0.43 -15.98 0.77
CA ALA A 213 0.14 -17.39 0.93
C ALA A 213 1.20 -17.89 1.91
N GLY A 214 0.79 -18.21 3.14
CA GLY A 214 1.66 -18.34 4.31
C GLY A 214 3.03 -18.96 4.04
N SER A 215 4.08 -18.14 4.21
CA SER A 215 5.44 -18.63 4.40
C SER A 215 5.78 -18.46 5.88
N ASN A 216 5.68 -19.56 6.63
CA ASN A 216 6.08 -19.65 8.01
C ASN A 216 7.57 -19.32 8.18
N THR A 217 7.87 -18.20 8.82
CA THR A 217 9.03 -18.09 9.71
C THR A 217 8.59 -17.36 10.97
N ALA A 218 7.83 -18.06 11.82
CA ALA A 218 7.74 -17.70 13.23
C ALA A 218 9.13 -17.90 13.84
N GLN A 219 9.80 -16.80 14.16
CA GLN A 219 11.04 -16.81 14.93
C GLN A 219 10.67 -16.92 16.41
N SER A 220 10.59 -18.15 16.92
CA SER A 220 10.63 -18.42 18.35
C SER A 220 12.03 -18.91 18.73
N ALA A 221 12.64 -18.18 19.65
CA ALA A 221 13.82 -18.61 20.37
C ALA A 221 13.52 -19.88 21.19
N SER A 222 14.32 -20.92 21.01
CA SER A 222 14.93 -21.72 22.08
C SER A 222 15.77 -22.83 21.44
N GLY A 223 17.00 -22.98 21.92
CA GLY A 223 17.92 -23.98 21.42
C GLY A 223 17.52 -25.39 21.85
N ALA A 224 17.67 -26.34 20.93
CA ALA A 224 18.00 -27.72 21.22
C ALA A 224 18.62 -28.35 19.98
N ASN A 225 19.91 -28.69 20.08
CA ASN A 225 20.61 -29.56 19.15
C ASN A 225 19.96 -30.94 19.15
N VAL A 226 19.51 -31.45 18.00
CA VAL A 226 19.54 -32.88 17.68
C VAL A 226 19.74 -33.05 16.17
N ALA A 227 20.87 -33.64 15.80
CA ALA A 227 21.10 -34.23 14.49
C ALA A 227 20.59 -35.69 14.50
N ASN A 228 19.88 -36.14 13.45
CA ASN A 228 20.32 -37.24 12.58
C ASN A 228 19.26 -37.59 11.50
N ASN A 229 19.72 -37.53 10.24
CA ASN A 229 19.68 -38.55 9.17
C ASN A 229 18.38 -39.30 8.79
N GLY A 230 18.06 -39.29 7.48
CA GLY A 230 17.02 -40.15 6.89
C GLY A 230 16.65 -39.79 5.45
N ASN A 231 17.47 -40.25 4.51
CA ASN A 231 17.37 -40.16 3.05
C ASN A 231 16.04 -40.74 2.48
N THR A 232 15.40 -40.11 1.48
CA THR A 232 15.04 -40.74 0.18
C THR A 232 14.32 -39.80 -0.82
N ALA A 233 14.80 -39.89 -2.07
CA ALA A 233 14.09 -39.71 -3.34
C ALA A 233 13.76 -38.28 -3.85
N GLN A 234 14.78 -37.69 -4.48
CA GLN A 234 14.65 -36.93 -5.73
C GLN A 234 13.93 -37.77 -6.81
N SER A 235 13.01 -37.14 -7.56
CA SER A 235 12.72 -37.53 -8.94
C SER A 235 12.89 -36.31 -9.83
N ALA A 236 13.81 -36.47 -10.78
CA ALA A 236 14.24 -35.48 -11.76
C ALA A 236 13.18 -35.25 -12.83
N ASN A 237 13.12 -34.02 -13.33
CA ASN A 237 12.89 -33.76 -14.75
C ASN A 237 13.77 -32.57 -15.16
N VAL A 238 14.98 -32.90 -15.59
CA VAL A 238 15.92 -32.00 -16.27
C VAL A 238 15.67 -32.16 -17.76
N ALA A 239 15.06 -31.15 -18.39
CA ALA A 239 15.21 -30.93 -19.83
C ALA A 239 16.27 -29.83 -20.00
N ASN A 240 17.47 -30.30 -20.32
CA ASN A 240 18.64 -29.51 -20.65
C ASN A 240 18.44 -28.94 -22.06
N ASN A 241 18.43 -27.62 -22.22
CA ASN A 241 18.78 -27.03 -23.51
C ASN A 241 19.77 -25.90 -23.25
N GLY A 242 21.02 -26.15 -23.62
CA GLY A 242 22.14 -25.28 -23.34
C GLY A 242 22.05 -23.99 -24.14
N ASN A 243 22.42 -22.88 -23.49
CA ASN A 243 23.18 -21.87 -24.20
C ASN A 243 24.25 -21.27 -23.28
N THR A 244 25.44 -21.23 -23.84
CA THR A 244 26.75 -20.83 -23.33
C THR A 244 26.76 -19.57 -22.48
N ALA A 245 27.55 -19.63 -21.40
CA ALA A 245 27.95 -18.48 -20.61
C ALA A 245 28.67 -17.43 -21.49
N GLN A 246 28.08 -16.24 -21.58
CA GLN A 246 28.75 -15.06 -22.12
C GLN A 246 29.09 -14.12 -20.95
N THR A 247 30.38 -13.95 -20.72
CA THR A 247 30.98 -13.12 -19.68
C THR A 247 30.67 -11.64 -19.93
N ASN A 248 29.88 -11.01 -19.05
CA ASN A 248 29.56 -9.59 -19.11
C ASN A 248 30.72 -8.74 -18.54
N ALA A 249 31.81 -8.62 -19.31
CA ALA A 249 32.86 -7.63 -19.10
C ALA A 249 32.61 -6.31 -19.87
N GLY A 250 31.48 -6.17 -20.58
CA GLY A 250 31.22 -5.04 -21.47
C GLY A 250 30.51 -3.81 -20.86
N ASN A 251 29.95 -3.89 -19.65
CA ASN A 251 28.99 -2.86 -19.20
C ASN A 251 29.61 -1.66 -18.44
N LYS A 252 30.94 -1.61 -18.26
CA LYS A 252 31.60 -0.46 -17.60
C LYS A 252 31.92 0.70 -18.56
N ASN A 253 31.90 0.48 -19.88
CA ASN A 253 32.27 1.51 -20.86
C ASN A 253 31.09 2.38 -21.33
N ALA A 254 29.86 1.87 -21.31
CA ALA A 254 28.68 2.63 -21.76
C ALA A 254 28.33 3.82 -20.84
N GLY A 255 28.53 3.66 -19.53
CA GLY A 255 28.35 4.75 -18.55
C GLY A 255 29.37 5.88 -18.74
N ASN A 256 30.63 5.51 -19.03
CA ASN A 256 31.71 6.48 -19.21
C ASN A 256 31.53 7.28 -20.52
N GLN A 257 31.10 6.63 -21.60
CA GLN A 257 30.81 7.33 -22.86
C GLN A 257 29.62 8.30 -22.76
N ARG A 258 28.60 7.96 -21.96
CA ARG A 258 27.46 8.86 -21.73
C ARG A 258 27.87 10.11 -20.96
N ILE A 259 28.71 9.97 -19.94
CA ILE A 259 29.24 11.10 -19.16
C ILE A 259 30.10 12.02 -20.05
N GLN A 260 30.97 11.45 -20.89
CA GLN A 260 31.79 12.23 -21.83
C GLN A 260 30.93 13.00 -22.85
N SER A 261 29.84 12.41 -23.35
CA SER A 261 28.92 13.11 -24.25
C SER A 261 28.19 14.28 -23.57
N GLN A 262 27.88 14.16 -22.28
CA GLN A 262 27.22 15.22 -21.51
C GLN A 262 28.18 16.38 -21.19
N ILE A 263 29.45 16.08 -20.90
CA ILE A 263 30.48 17.11 -20.69
C ILE A 263 30.67 17.94 -21.97
N ALA A 264 30.80 17.28 -23.13
CA ALA A 264 30.94 17.97 -24.42
C ALA A 264 29.73 18.88 -24.75
N GLN A 265 28.51 18.45 -24.40
CA GLN A 265 27.30 19.27 -24.59
C GLN A 265 27.28 20.49 -23.67
N ILE A 266 27.75 20.36 -22.43
CA ILE A 266 27.84 21.48 -21.48
C ILE A 266 28.89 22.49 -21.94
N GLU A 267 30.04 22.04 -22.42
CA GLU A 267 31.09 22.93 -22.94
C GLU A 267 30.62 23.71 -24.19
N ALA A 268 29.89 23.06 -25.10
CA ALA A 268 29.30 23.72 -26.25
C ALA A 268 28.26 24.78 -25.86
N LEU A 269 27.41 24.49 -24.87
CA LEU A 269 26.42 25.45 -24.35
C LEU A 269 27.10 26.65 -23.68
N LEU A 270 28.17 26.42 -22.92
CA LEU A 270 28.98 27.48 -22.29
C LEU A 270 29.66 28.37 -23.33
N ALA A 271 30.12 27.82 -24.46
CA ALA A 271 30.69 28.60 -25.55
C ALA A 271 29.63 29.48 -26.24
N GLN A 272 28.43 28.94 -26.46
CA GLN A 272 27.31 29.69 -27.03
C GLN A 272 26.86 30.85 -26.14
N ILE A 273 26.70 30.61 -24.83
CA ILE A 273 26.34 31.66 -23.86
C ILE A 273 27.40 32.77 -23.83
N LYS A 274 28.69 32.43 -23.93
CA LYS A 274 29.77 33.43 -24.00
C LYS A 274 29.73 34.27 -25.26
N SER A 275 29.34 33.69 -26.40
CA SER A 275 29.21 34.44 -27.65
C SER A 275 28.00 35.38 -27.70
N GLU A 276 26.96 35.10 -26.91
CA GLU A 276 25.78 35.96 -26.79
C GLU A 276 25.97 37.11 -25.79
N LEU A 277 27.04 37.08 -24.99
CA LEU A 277 27.37 38.08 -23.97
C LEU A 277 28.47 39.07 -24.40
N GLN A 278 28.98 38.98 -25.63
CA GLN A 278 29.92 39.93 -26.24
C GLN A 278 29.22 40.74 -27.32
#